data_AF-A0A7R9MFS2-F1
#
_entry.id   AF-A0A7R9MFS2-F1
#
_cell.length_a   1.000
_cell.length_b   1.000
_cell.length_c   1.000
_cell.angle_alpha   90.00
_cell.angle_beta   90.00
_cell.angle_gamma   90.00
#
_symmetry.space_group_name_H-M   'P 1'
#
loop_
_entity.id
_entity.type
_entity.pdbx_description
1 polymer ?
#
loop_
_entity_poly.entity_id
_entity_poly.type
_entity_poly.pdbx_seq_one_letter_code
_entity_poly.pdbx_strand_id
1 'polypeptide(L)' 'MQKVNANSQQKALCVELEDDNRLLTTIIKAHEETCDYTRDKVAPLIERSRTQPVYAHCPPQMYICTKL' A
#
# COMPACT_ATOMS: atom_id res chain seq x y z
N MET A 1 38.81 -12.84 20.93
CA MET A 1 38.35 -11.43 20.92
C MET A 1 37.62 -11.06 19.63
N GLN A 2 38.26 -11.05 18.45
CA GLN A 2 37.59 -10.60 17.19
C GLN A 2 36.34 -11.40 16.78
N LYS A 3 36.36 -12.74 16.84
CA LYS A 3 35.18 -13.58 16.50
C LYS A 3 33.98 -13.37 17.43
N VAL A 4 34.22 -13.12 18.71
CA VAL A 4 33.15 -12.90 19.71
C VAL A 4 32.42 -11.59 19.41
N ASN A 5 33.17 -10.55 19.02
CA ASN A 5 32.63 -9.26 18.60
C ASN A 5 31.80 -9.35 17.31
N ALA A 6 32.27 -10.11 16.31
CA ALA A 6 31.52 -10.34 15.08
C ALA A 6 30.18 -11.05 15.35
N ASN A 7 30.17 -12.09 16.20
CA ASN A 7 28.95 -12.80 16.56
C ASN A 7 27.97 -11.93 17.36
N SER A 8 28.45 -11.08 18.26
CA SER A 8 27.56 -10.16 18.99
C SER A 8 26.95 -9.10 18.07
N GLN A 9 27.72 -8.57 17.12
CA GLN A 9 27.21 -7.63 16.12
C GLN A 9 26.17 -8.27 15.22
N GLN A 10 26.41 -9.51 14.76
CA GLN A 10 25.44 -10.26 13.97
C GLN A 10 24.13 -10.48 14.75
N LYS A 11 24.22 -10.87 16.03
CA LYS A 11 23.02 -11.06 16.87
C LYS A 11 22.25 -9.76 17.08
N ALA A 12 22.95 -8.65 17.33
CA ALA A 12 22.32 -7.34 17.44
C ALA A 12 21.60 -6.97 16.14
N LEU A 13 22.25 -7.15 14.99
CA LEU A 13 21.64 -6.90 13.68
C LEU A 13 20.39 -7.76 13.44
N CYS A 14 20.42 -9.05 13.82
CA CYS A 14 19.25 -9.91 13.70
C CYS A 14 18.07 -9.40 14.51
N VAL A 15 18.30 -8.92 15.73
CA VAL A 15 17.26 -8.36 16.59
C VAL A 15 16.63 -7.11 15.96
N GLU A 16 17.44 -6.19 15.42
CA GLU A 16 16.93 -4.99 14.75
C GLU A 16 16.08 -5.35 13.53
N LEU A 17 16.53 -6.32 12.71
CA LEU A 17 15.77 -6.77 11.54
C LEU A 17 14.45 -7.45 11.93
N GLU A 18 14.42 -8.20 13.04
CA GLU A 18 13.19 -8.78 13.55
C GLU A 18 12.22 -7.70 14.02
N ASP A 19 12.70 -6.66 14.69
CA ASP A 19 11.84 -5.54 15.13
C ASP A 19 11.28 -4.74 13.94
N ASP A 20 12.12 -4.42 12.95
CA ASP A 20 11.72 -3.76 11.70
C ASP A 20 10.60 -4.55 10.99
N ASN A 21 10.76 -5.88 10.89
CA ASN A 21 9.73 -6.74 10.29
C ASN A 21 8.41 -6.70 11.07
N ARG A 22 8.47 -6.69 12.40
CA ARG A 22 7.27 -6.59 13.26
C ARG A 22 6.61 -5.23 13.12
N LEU A 23 7.38 -4.16 13.04
CA LEU A 23 6.90 -2.80 12.81
C LEU A 23 6.18 -2.70 11.46
N LEU A 24 6.82 -3.16 10.38
CA LEU A 24 6.23 -3.17 9.04
C LEU A 24 4.92 -3.97 9.00
N THR A 25 4.91 -5.16 9.60
CA THR A 25 3.71 -5.99 9.69
C THR A 25 2.57 -5.26 10.39
N THR A 26 2.87 -4.55 11.47
CA THR A 26 1.87 -3.78 12.24
C THR A 26 1.30 -2.64 11.42
N ILE A 27 2.16 -1.89 10.71
CA ILE A 27 1.75 -0.77 9.85
C ILE A 27 0.88 -1.26 8.70
N ILE A 28 1.30 -2.34 8.01
CA ILE A 28 0.54 -2.91 6.90
C ILE A 28 -0.84 -3.35 7.38
N LYS A 29 -0.91 -4.07 8.50
CA LYS A 29 -2.18 -4.52 9.08
C LYS A 29 -3.09 -3.34 9.42
N ALA A 30 -2.55 -2.31 10.08
CA ALA A 30 -3.34 -1.11 10.41
C ALA A 30 -3.85 -0.40 9.15
N HIS A 31 -3.03 -0.31 8.09
CA HIS A 31 -3.44 0.24 6.80
C HIS A 31 -4.57 -0.57 6.17
N GLU A 32 -4.45 -1.89 6.15
CA GLU A 32 -5.49 -2.78 5.59
C GLU A 32 -6.80 -2.71 6.39
N GLU A 33 -6.73 -2.55 7.71
CA GLU A 33 -7.90 -2.42 8.58
C GLU A 33 -8.59 -1.06 8.42
N THR A 34 -7.83 0.03 8.30
CA THR A 34 -8.38 1.40 8.39
C THR A 34 -8.54 2.12 7.05
N CYS A 35 -7.84 1.72 5.99
CA CYS A 35 -7.95 2.34 4.68
C CYS A 35 -9.05 1.66 3.85
N ASP A 36 -10.01 2.42 3.35
CA ASP A 36 -11.06 1.90 2.45
C ASP A 36 -10.55 1.63 1.03
N TYR A 37 -9.43 2.25 0.66
CA TYR A 37 -8.90 2.26 -0.71
C TYR A 37 -7.64 1.42 -0.86
N THR A 38 -7.61 0.22 -0.29
CA THR A 38 -6.56 -0.75 -0.58
C THR A 38 -6.81 -1.43 -1.92
N ARG A 39 -5.75 -2.00 -2.52
CA ARG A 39 -5.83 -2.71 -3.80
C ARG A 39 -7.00 -3.71 -3.84
N ASP A 40 -7.11 -4.52 -2.80
CA ASP A 40 -8.09 -5.61 -2.76
C ASP A 40 -9.51 -5.09 -2.50
N LYS A 41 -9.67 -4.03 -1.68
CA LYS A 41 -10.96 -3.36 -1.46
C LYS A 41 -11.45 -2.60 -2.69
N VAL A 42 -10.54 -2.07 -3.52
CA VAL A 42 -10.86 -1.31 -4.74
C VAL A 42 -11.06 -2.21 -5.96
N ALA A 43 -10.52 -3.42 -5.98
CA ALA A 43 -10.70 -4.38 -7.08
C ALA A 43 -12.17 -4.53 -7.55
N PRO A 44 -13.18 -4.75 -6.68
CA PRO A 44 -14.57 -4.84 -7.10
C PRO A 44 -15.13 -3.51 -7.64
N LEU A 45 -14.65 -2.37 -7.13
CA LEU A 45 -15.03 -1.05 -7.64
C LEU A 45 -14.59 -0.87 -9.10
N ILE A 46 -13.35 -1.28 -9.40
CA ILE A 46 -12.77 -1.22 -10.75
C ILE A 46 -13.50 -2.21 -11.68
N GLU A 47 -13.79 -3.42 -11.21
CA GLU A 47 -14.50 -4.39 -12.05
C GLU A 47 -15.92 -3.92 -12.39
N ARG A 48 -16.63 -3.33 -11.41
CA ARG A 48 -17.94 -2.72 -11.65
C ARG A 48 -17.86 -1.57 -12.64
N SER A 49 -16.85 -0.70 -12.55
CA SER A 49 -16.74 0.43 -13.49
C SER A 49 -16.47 -0.01 -14.93
N ARG A 50 -15.81 -1.15 -15.13
CA ARG A 50 -15.60 -1.77 -16.45
C ARG A 50 -16.85 -2.43 -17.01
N THR A 51 -17.60 -3.14 -16.17
CA THR A 51 -18.78 -3.91 -16.58
C THR A 51 -20.05 -3.07 -16.69
N GLN A 52 -20.17 -2.02 -15.86
CA GLN A 52 -21.32 -1.11 -15.81
C GLN A 52 -20.81 0.33 -15.64
N PRO A 53 -20.26 0.93 -16.70
CA PRO A 53 -19.72 2.28 -16.61
C PRO A 53 -20.83 3.29 -16.36
N VAL A 54 -20.71 4.04 -15.27
CA VAL A 54 -21.53 5.23 -15.01
C VAL A 54 -20.68 6.45 -15.34
N TYR A 55 -20.89 7.01 -16.52
CA TYR A 55 -20.21 8.24 -16.91
C TYR A 55 -20.88 9.43 -16.23
N ALA A 56 -20.07 10.31 -15.64
CA ALA A 56 -20.57 11.58 -15.16
C ALA A 56 -21.21 12.34 -16.33
N HIS A 57 -22.37 12.93 -16.10
CA HIS A 57 -22.99 13.82 -17.07
C HIS A 57 -22.11 15.06 -17.18
N CYS A 58 -21.29 15.13 -18.23
CA CYS A 58 -20.39 16.26 -18.45
C CYS A 58 -21.26 17.48 -18.84
N PRO A 59 -21.28 18.56 -18.05
CA PRO A 59 -21.96 19.79 -18.48
C PRO A 59 -21.29 20.32 -19.75
N PRO A 60 -22.05 20.99 -20.65
CA PRO A 60 -21.53 21.62 -21.86
C PRO A 60 -20.24 22.43 -21.69
N GLN A 61 -20.03 23.02 -20.49
CA GLN A 61 -18.86 23.83 -20.20
C GLN A 61 -17.56 23.03 -19.99
N MET A 62 -17.62 21.70 -19.82
CA MET A 62 -16.45 20.85 -19.54
C MET A 62 -15.90 20.11 -20.77
N TYR A 63 -16.60 20.12 -21.92
CA TYR A 63 -16.15 19.42 -23.14
C TYR A 63 -14.88 20.01 -23.78
N ILE A 64 -14.46 21.21 -23.37
CA ILE A 64 -13.33 21.93 -23.98
C ILE A 64 -11.96 21.30 -23.65
N CYS A 65 -11.87 20.43 -22.63
CA CYS A 65 -10.60 19.87 -22.15
C CYS A 65 -10.27 18.46 -22.72
N THR A 66 -11.10 17.90 -23.59
CA THR A 66 -10.92 16.52 -24.12
C THR A 66 -10.28 16.45 -25.52
N LYS A 67 -9.78 17.58 -26.03
CA LYS A 67 -9.03 17.66 -27.31
C LYS A 67 -7.58 18.13 -27.12
N LEU A 68 -6.87 17.52 -26.17
CA LEU A 68 -5.41 17.61 -26.03
C LEU A 68 -4.84 16.19 -25.99
#